data_AF-A0A177CQP2-F1
#
_entry.id   AF-A0A177CQP2-F1
#
_cell.length_a   1.000
_cell.length_b   1.000
_cell.length_c   1.000
_cell.angle_alpha   90.00
_cell.angle_beta   90.00
_cell.angle_gamma   90.00
#
_symmetry.space_group_name_H-M   'P 1'
#
loop_
_entity.id
_entity.type
_entity.pdbx_description
1 polymer ?
#
loop_
_entity_poly.entity_id
_entity_poly.type
_entity_poly.pdbx_seq_one_letter_code
_entity_poly.pdbx_strand_id
1 'polypeptide(L)'
;MLAGSPDFPDPETVTSRIAPAEGAENDLPYGQAVWTALPRHVPSTCALDSAILNLINIRRSHEATGGNIQEFQKAIFPSVQSLLNPPGDAVKAPLANSIVRDIVSALAVRTIPEQVAILYIMGVSIRWQISPTQYNYDAMPEWLRPTPSQIFNRHAAWLDTLAWPSARERLCRADKWEGKDVLVRRICEKTFSVNWPYEAADIFLHDKTEPSLNPVFEQHIRNGKNWTLGREIKDILI
;
A
#
# COMPACT_ATOMS: atom_id res chain seq x y z
N MET A 1 -23.31 57.50 -46.70
CA MET A 1 -23.65 56.29 -45.91
C MET A 1 -24.45 55.39 -46.85
N LEU A 2 -23.80 54.63 -47.75
CA LEU A 2 -23.36 53.22 -47.57
C LEU A 2 -24.43 52.34 -46.89
N ALA A 3 -24.83 51.15 -47.34
CA ALA A 3 -24.99 50.43 -48.62
C ALA A 3 -25.47 49.01 -48.23
N GLY A 4 -26.36 48.38 -49.02
CA GLY A 4 -26.48 46.92 -49.17
C GLY A 4 -27.26 46.10 -48.12
N SER A 5 -28.38 45.51 -48.53
CA SER A 5 -28.79 44.12 -48.17
C SER A 5 -28.40 43.20 -49.36
N PRO A 6 -28.42 41.85 -49.30
CA PRO A 6 -28.89 40.91 -48.27
C PRO A 6 -27.91 39.70 -48.06
N ASP A 7 -28.44 38.55 -47.64
CA ASP A 7 -27.90 37.17 -47.63
C ASP A 7 -27.24 36.63 -46.35
N PHE A 8 -28.02 35.75 -45.70
CA PHE A 8 -27.58 34.73 -44.76
C PHE A 8 -26.93 33.57 -45.55
N PRO A 9 -25.75 33.08 -45.16
CA PRO A 9 -25.24 31.80 -45.63
C PRO A 9 -25.66 30.64 -44.71
N ASP A 10 -26.08 29.54 -45.34
CA ASP A 10 -26.43 28.25 -44.73
C ASP A 10 -25.27 27.65 -43.90
N PRO A 11 -25.56 26.88 -42.83
CA PRO A 11 -24.51 26.23 -42.04
C PRO A 11 -24.21 24.83 -42.59
N GLU A 12 -23.32 24.74 -43.58
CA GLU A 12 -22.52 23.56 -43.97
C GLU A 12 -21.66 24.03 -45.17
N THR A 13 -20.32 24.04 -45.24
CA THR A 13 -19.27 23.14 -44.74
C THR A 13 -17.90 23.86 -44.85
N VAL A 14 -17.07 23.92 -43.80
CA VAL A 14 -15.60 23.91 -43.95
C VAL A 14 -15.01 23.02 -42.87
N THR A 15 -14.50 21.89 -43.34
CA THR A 15 -13.71 20.89 -42.63
C THR A 15 -12.43 21.53 -42.07
N SER A 16 -12.31 21.61 -40.75
CA SER A 16 -11.01 21.71 -40.08
C SER A 16 -11.06 21.06 -38.71
N ARG A 17 -10.62 19.80 -38.69
CA ARG A 17 -9.82 19.18 -37.62
C ARG A 17 -10.08 19.66 -36.20
N ILE A 18 -11.03 19.01 -35.53
CA ILE A 18 -10.89 18.71 -34.11
C ILE A 18 -11.17 17.22 -33.97
N ALA A 19 -10.09 16.45 -33.85
CA ALA A 19 -10.19 15.07 -33.40
C ALA A 19 -10.90 15.08 -32.03
N PRO A 20 -11.86 14.18 -31.78
CA PRO A 20 -12.40 14.06 -30.43
C PRO A 20 -11.24 13.70 -29.51
N ALA A 21 -11.10 14.44 -28.41
CA ALA A 21 -10.17 14.11 -27.35
C ALA A 21 -10.58 12.72 -26.82
N GLU A 22 -9.94 11.69 -27.36
CA GLU A 22 -10.01 10.33 -26.85
C GLU A 22 -9.65 10.39 -25.37
N GLY A 23 -10.53 9.79 -24.56
CA GLY A 23 -10.33 9.69 -23.14
C GLY A 23 -8.96 9.10 -22.88
N ALA A 24 -8.21 9.76 -22.00
CA ALA A 24 -7.04 9.17 -21.37
C ALA A 24 -7.52 8.01 -20.47
N GLU A 25 -7.88 6.89 -21.10
CA GLU A 25 -7.87 5.59 -20.44
C GLU A 25 -6.40 5.33 -20.08
N ASN A 26 -6.12 5.47 -18.79
CA ASN A 26 -4.85 5.15 -18.18
C ASN A 26 -4.71 3.62 -18.13
N ASP A 27 -4.64 2.98 -19.29
CA ASP A 27 -4.37 1.56 -19.40
C ASP A 27 -2.86 1.32 -19.32
N LEU A 28 -2.50 0.24 -18.63
CA LEU A 28 -1.13 -0.28 -18.65
C LEU A 28 -0.72 -0.55 -20.12
N PRO A 29 0.56 -0.37 -20.50
CA PRO A 29 0.99 -0.64 -21.85
C PRO A 29 0.54 -2.05 -22.28
N TYR A 30 -0.10 -2.13 -23.45
CA TYR A 30 -0.81 -3.31 -23.94
C TYR A 30 0.05 -4.58 -23.76
N GLY A 31 -0.44 -5.53 -22.96
CA GLY A 31 0.23 -6.81 -22.67
C GLY A 31 1.02 -6.89 -21.36
N GLN A 32 1.13 -5.81 -20.58
CA GLN A 32 1.77 -5.89 -19.27
C GLN A 32 0.80 -6.43 -18.21
N ALA A 33 1.18 -7.53 -17.56
CA ALA A 33 0.35 -8.14 -16.53
C ALA A 33 0.23 -7.24 -15.29
N VAL A 34 -0.98 -7.12 -14.74
CA VAL A 34 -1.30 -6.22 -13.61
C VAL A 34 -0.41 -6.42 -12.39
N TRP A 35 0.03 -7.65 -12.13
CA TRP A 35 0.90 -7.97 -11.00
C TRP A 35 2.34 -7.45 -11.16
N THR A 36 2.73 -7.01 -12.35
CA THR A 36 4.05 -6.40 -12.63
C THR A 36 4.04 -4.87 -12.55
N ALA A 37 2.85 -4.26 -12.44
CA ALA A 37 2.70 -2.81 -12.34
C ALA A 37 3.04 -2.34 -10.92
N LEU A 38 4.29 -1.93 -10.71
CA LEU A 38 4.79 -1.45 -9.42
C LEU A 38 4.43 0.03 -9.18
N PRO A 39 4.22 0.45 -7.92
CA PRO A 39 3.97 1.85 -7.59
C PRO A 39 5.17 2.73 -7.94
N ARG A 40 4.89 4.00 -8.27
CA ARG A 40 5.94 4.99 -8.60
C ARG A 40 6.17 5.91 -7.41
N HIS A 41 7.33 5.81 -6.78
CA HIS A 41 7.67 6.64 -5.63
C HIS A 41 8.51 7.88 -5.98
N VAL A 42 8.32 8.96 -5.24
CA VAL A 42 9.27 10.09 -5.15
C VAL A 42 10.41 9.74 -4.18
N PRO A 43 11.52 10.52 -4.15
CA PRO A 43 12.52 10.39 -3.08
C PRO A 43 11.89 10.51 -1.69
N SER A 44 12.50 9.87 -0.69
CA SER A 44 11.93 9.77 0.66
C SER A 44 11.53 11.13 1.23
N THR A 45 10.26 11.27 1.61
CA THR A 45 9.72 12.51 2.19
C THR A 45 9.78 12.52 3.72
N CYS A 46 9.83 11.34 4.34
CA CYS A 46 9.93 11.17 5.79
C CYS A 46 10.75 9.92 6.16
N ALA A 47 11.00 9.72 7.47
CA ALA A 47 11.77 8.57 7.95
C ALA A 47 11.13 7.21 7.59
N LEU A 48 9.80 7.14 7.56
CA LEU A 48 9.08 5.94 7.16
C LEU A 48 9.32 5.61 5.68
N ASP A 49 9.33 6.61 4.80
CA ASP A 49 9.69 6.41 3.39
C ASP A 49 11.11 5.88 3.25
N SER A 50 12.06 6.47 3.96
CA SER A 50 13.45 6.02 3.93
C SER A 50 13.58 4.56 4.36
N ALA A 51 12.85 4.14 5.41
CA ALA A 51 12.82 2.76 5.86
C ALA A 51 12.22 1.81 4.79
N ILE A 52 11.05 2.14 4.25
CA ILE A 52 10.35 1.33 3.24
C ILE A 52 11.18 1.21 1.96
N LEU A 53 11.64 2.34 1.42
CA LEU A 53 12.38 2.37 0.15
C LEU A 53 13.74 1.67 0.27
N ASN A 54 14.45 1.87 1.38
CA ASN A 54 15.72 1.17 1.61
C ASN A 54 15.51 -0.34 1.72
N LEU A 55 14.50 -0.78 2.47
CA LEU A 55 14.13 -2.18 2.59
C LEU A 55 13.80 -2.82 1.24
N ILE A 56 12.96 -2.16 0.42
CA ILE A 56 12.62 -2.64 -0.92
C ILE A 56 13.87 -2.74 -1.80
N ASN A 57 14.70 -1.71 -1.84
CA ASN A 57 15.88 -1.66 -2.69
C ASN A 57 16.92 -2.73 -2.31
N ILE A 58 17.22 -2.87 -1.02
CA ILE A 58 18.12 -3.92 -0.51
C ILE A 58 17.54 -5.29 -0.87
N ARG A 59 16.27 -5.56 -0.61
CA ARG A 59 15.70 -6.89 -0.84
C ARG A 59 15.56 -7.23 -2.32
N ARG A 60 15.31 -6.26 -3.19
CA ARG A 60 15.30 -6.47 -4.65
C ARG A 60 16.68 -6.87 -5.17
N SER A 61 17.76 -6.25 -4.68
CA SER A 61 19.12 -6.64 -5.09
C SER A 61 19.46 -8.06 -4.63
N HIS A 62 19.01 -8.46 -3.44
CA HIS A 62 19.12 -9.83 -2.97
C HIS A 62 18.23 -10.81 -3.77
N GLU A 63 17.02 -10.41 -4.16
CA GLU A 63 16.11 -11.25 -4.97
C GLU A 63 16.74 -11.63 -6.31
N ALA A 64 17.45 -10.71 -6.95
CA ALA A 64 18.14 -10.96 -8.22
C ALA A 64 19.19 -12.08 -8.15
N THR A 65 19.69 -12.41 -6.94
CA THR A 65 20.64 -13.50 -6.70
C THR A 65 20.01 -14.72 -6.03
N GLY A 66 18.67 -14.76 -5.90
CA GLY A 66 17.94 -15.83 -5.21
C GLY A 66 18.00 -15.75 -3.68
N GLY A 67 18.46 -14.62 -3.13
CA GLY A 67 18.72 -14.44 -1.70
C GLY A 67 17.50 -14.47 -0.79
N ASN A 68 16.28 -14.30 -1.31
CA ASN A 68 15.06 -14.35 -0.50
C ASN A 68 14.27 -15.67 -0.62
N ILE A 69 14.77 -16.69 -1.33
CA ILE A 69 14.05 -17.96 -1.56
C ILE A 69 13.54 -18.60 -0.26
N GLN A 70 14.36 -18.59 0.79
CA GLN A 70 13.99 -19.19 2.08
C GLN A 70 12.79 -18.49 2.72
N GLU A 71 12.74 -17.15 2.69
CA GLU A 71 11.65 -16.39 3.27
C GLU A 71 10.41 -16.38 2.36
N PHE A 72 10.61 -16.26 1.04
CA PHE A 72 9.51 -16.00 0.09
C PHE A 72 8.80 -17.28 -0.37
N GLN A 73 9.49 -18.43 -0.39
CA GLN A 73 8.90 -19.70 -0.84
C GLN A 73 8.63 -20.70 0.28
N LYS A 74 9.39 -20.66 1.39
CA LYS A 74 9.32 -21.71 2.43
C LYS A 74 8.67 -21.25 3.74
N ALA A 75 8.75 -19.98 4.09
CA ALA A 75 8.15 -19.48 5.33
C ALA A 75 6.66 -19.18 5.15
N ILE A 76 5.85 -19.52 6.17
CA ILE A 76 4.48 -19.03 6.31
C ILE A 76 4.59 -17.53 6.57
N PHE A 77 4.17 -16.73 5.60
CA PHE A 77 4.35 -15.29 5.64
C PHE A 77 3.05 -14.57 5.98
N PRO A 78 3.10 -13.53 6.83
CA PRO A 78 4.28 -13.00 7.55
C PRO A 78 4.72 -13.90 8.71
N SER A 79 6.04 -13.93 8.99
CA SER A 79 6.56 -14.62 10.18
C SER A 79 6.18 -13.83 11.44
N VAL A 80 5.23 -14.36 12.19
CA VAL A 80 4.80 -13.81 13.49
C VAL A 80 5.93 -13.82 14.52
N GLN A 81 6.85 -14.78 14.42
CA GLN A 81 7.97 -14.92 15.35
C GLN A 81 8.87 -13.68 15.37
N SER A 82 8.98 -12.96 14.26
CA SER A 82 9.69 -11.68 14.17
C SER A 82 9.11 -10.57 15.04
N LEU A 83 7.82 -10.62 15.37
CA LEU A 83 7.18 -9.69 16.31
C LEU A 83 7.39 -10.10 17.76
N LEU A 84 7.26 -11.39 18.04
CA LEU A 84 7.26 -11.91 19.41
C LEU A 84 8.67 -12.09 19.98
N ASN A 85 9.66 -12.35 19.13
CA ASN A 85 11.04 -12.67 19.54
C ASN A 85 12.11 -12.05 18.62
N PRO A 86 12.34 -10.72 18.65
CA PRO A 86 13.59 -10.15 18.14
C PRO A 86 14.72 -10.37 19.17
N PRO A 87 15.94 -10.87 18.87
CA PRO A 87 16.64 -11.15 17.61
C PRO A 87 17.30 -12.56 17.58
N GLY A 88 16.61 -13.62 18.02
CA GLY A 88 17.18 -14.98 18.02
C GLY A 88 17.23 -15.64 16.63
N ASP A 89 16.27 -15.30 15.75
CA ASP A 89 16.03 -15.97 14.47
C ASP A 89 16.10 -14.99 13.27
N ALA A 90 16.88 -13.92 13.41
CA ALA A 90 16.94 -12.79 12.47
C ALA A 90 17.25 -13.20 11.02
N VAL A 91 17.92 -14.34 10.85
CA VAL A 91 18.34 -14.91 9.56
C VAL A 91 17.16 -15.51 8.77
N LYS A 92 16.10 -15.99 9.44
CA LYS A 92 15.00 -16.73 8.78
C LYS A 92 13.89 -15.84 8.21
N ALA A 93 13.63 -14.68 8.81
CA ALA A 93 12.55 -13.76 8.42
C ALA A 93 13.01 -12.30 8.32
N PRO A 94 13.98 -12.01 7.45
CA PRO A 94 14.68 -10.74 7.48
C PRO A 94 13.86 -9.58 6.85
N LEU A 95 12.76 -9.84 6.14
CA LEU A 95 11.76 -8.82 5.77
C LEU A 95 10.87 -8.45 6.97
N ALA A 96 10.29 -9.45 7.64
CA ALA A 96 9.42 -9.21 8.79
C ALA A 96 10.16 -8.45 9.90
N ASN A 97 11.41 -8.83 10.21
CA ASN A 97 12.23 -8.12 11.19
C ASN A 97 12.49 -6.66 10.84
N SER A 98 12.76 -6.35 9.57
CA SER A 98 12.97 -4.96 9.13
C SER A 98 11.70 -4.13 9.29
N ILE A 99 10.52 -4.68 8.97
CA ILE A 99 9.25 -3.96 9.16
C ILE A 99 8.99 -3.73 10.65
N VAL A 100 9.20 -4.73 11.51
CA VAL A 100 9.04 -4.56 12.96
C VAL A 100 9.98 -3.48 13.51
N ARG A 101 11.27 -3.59 13.21
CA ARG A 101 12.31 -2.69 13.69
C ARG A 101 12.13 -1.26 13.18
N ASP A 102 11.93 -1.11 11.87
CA ASP A 102 12.04 0.20 11.21
C ASP A 102 10.69 0.90 11.06
N ILE A 103 9.59 0.13 11.03
CA ILE A 103 8.26 0.66 10.68
C ILE A 103 7.28 0.58 11.86
N VAL A 104 7.12 -0.58 12.51
CA VAL A 104 6.21 -0.70 13.65
C VAL A 104 6.68 0.17 14.81
N SER A 105 7.99 0.20 15.08
CA SER A 105 8.57 1.14 16.06
C SER A 105 8.36 2.60 15.68
N ALA A 106 8.32 2.93 14.38
CA ALA A 106 8.02 4.30 13.94
C ALA A 106 6.54 4.64 14.17
N LEU A 107 5.60 3.72 13.96
CA LEU A 107 4.18 4.05 14.07
C LEU A 107 3.65 4.17 15.52
N ALA A 108 4.45 3.83 16.54
CA ALA A 108 4.09 3.95 17.96
C ALA A 108 2.73 3.29 18.33
N VAL A 109 2.33 2.25 17.58
CA VAL A 109 1.05 1.57 17.73
C VAL A 109 1.02 0.82 19.07
N ARG A 110 -0.04 1.02 19.85
CA ARG A 110 -0.02 0.66 21.28
C ARG A 110 -0.42 -0.78 21.58
N THR A 111 -1.21 -1.40 20.73
CA THR A 111 -1.84 -2.70 20.98
C THR A 111 -1.28 -3.78 20.05
N ILE A 112 -1.11 -4.99 20.60
CA ILE A 112 -0.50 -6.12 19.86
C ILE A 112 -1.31 -6.49 18.60
N PRO A 113 -2.66 -6.59 18.63
CA PRO A 113 -3.44 -6.92 17.43
C PRO A 113 -3.19 -5.93 16.28
N GLU A 114 -3.21 -4.62 16.57
CA GLU A 114 -2.94 -3.58 15.59
C GLU A 114 -1.51 -3.62 15.05
N GLN A 115 -0.51 -3.88 15.90
CA GLN A 115 0.89 -4.05 15.46
C GLN A 115 1.04 -5.24 14.51
N VAL A 116 0.42 -6.39 14.85
CA VAL A 116 0.46 -7.61 14.04
C VAL A 116 -0.26 -7.38 12.71
N ALA A 117 -1.41 -6.70 12.73
CA ALA A 117 -2.16 -6.39 11.53
C ALA A 117 -1.38 -5.48 10.57
N ILE A 118 -0.74 -4.44 11.09
CA ILE A 118 0.12 -3.55 10.29
C ILE A 118 1.30 -4.31 9.72
N LEU A 119 1.99 -5.13 10.53
CA LEU A 119 3.08 -5.96 10.02
C LEU A 119 2.61 -6.84 8.88
N TYR A 120 1.45 -7.49 9.04
CA TYR A 120 0.92 -8.40 8.02
C TYR A 120 0.69 -7.68 6.71
N ILE A 121 -0.05 -6.57 6.75
CA ILE A 121 -0.44 -5.81 5.56
C ILE A 121 0.76 -5.17 4.87
N MET A 122 1.65 -4.54 5.63
CA MET A 122 2.90 -4.01 5.07
C MET A 122 3.79 -5.12 4.54
N GLY A 123 3.84 -6.26 5.23
CA GLY A 123 4.58 -7.42 4.81
C GLY A 123 4.15 -7.90 3.43
N VAL A 124 2.86 -8.14 3.22
CA VAL A 124 2.38 -8.71 1.95
C VAL A 124 2.52 -7.69 0.81
N SER A 125 2.30 -6.40 1.10
CA SER A 125 2.51 -5.32 0.12
C SER A 125 3.99 -5.18 -0.27
N ILE A 126 4.89 -5.06 0.70
CA ILE A 126 6.33 -4.90 0.45
C ILE A 126 6.90 -6.15 -0.23
N ARG A 127 6.46 -7.36 0.16
CA ARG A 127 6.85 -8.61 -0.51
C ARG A 127 6.51 -8.58 -2.00
N TRP A 128 5.28 -8.19 -2.35
CA TRP A 128 4.89 -8.03 -3.75
C TRP A 128 5.74 -6.97 -4.46
N GLN A 129 6.02 -5.83 -3.80
CA GLN A 129 6.88 -4.82 -4.39
C GLN A 129 8.31 -5.34 -4.63
N ILE A 130 8.85 -6.19 -3.76
CA ILE A 130 10.18 -6.80 -3.94
C ILE A 130 10.15 -7.83 -5.07
N SER A 131 9.14 -8.69 -5.11
CA SER A 131 9.03 -9.81 -6.05
C SER A 131 7.63 -9.80 -6.70
N PRO A 132 7.43 -9.03 -7.79
CA PRO A 132 6.12 -8.77 -8.40
C PRO A 132 5.64 -9.96 -9.25
N THR A 133 5.38 -11.08 -8.59
CA THR A 133 4.79 -12.28 -9.17
C THR A 133 3.28 -12.28 -8.98
N GLN A 134 2.55 -13.02 -9.82
CA GLN A 134 1.11 -13.19 -9.66
C GLN A 134 0.74 -13.74 -8.28
N TYR A 135 1.50 -14.73 -7.79
CA TYR A 135 1.29 -15.31 -6.45
C TYR A 135 1.37 -14.26 -5.33
N ASN A 136 2.39 -13.40 -5.34
CA ASN A 136 2.52 -12.35 -4.32
C ASN A 136 1.46 -11.26 -4.46
N TYR A 137 1.02 -10.97 -5.67
CA TYR A 137 -0.07 -10.03 -5.92
C TYR A 137 -1.42 -10.56 -5.41
N ASP A 138 -1.69 -11.84 -5.64
CA ASP A 138 -2.91 -12.51 -5.20
C ASP A 138 -2.93 -12.76 -3.69
N ALA A 139 -1.76 -12.86 -3.04
CA ALA A 139 -1.66 -12.91 -1.59
C ALA A 139 -2.15 -11.62 -0.91
N MET A 140 -2.09 -10.46 -1.57
CA MET A 140 -2.62 -9.22 -1.01
C MET A 140 -4.16 -9.22 -0.99
N PRO A 141 -4.79 -8.72 0.09
CA PRO A 141 -6.21 -8.37 0.05
C PRO A 141 -6.50 -7.39 -1.09
N GLU A 142 -7.68 -7.51 -1.73
CA GLU A 142 -8.02 -6.67 -2.89
C GLU A 142 -7.95 -5.17 -2.59
N TRP A 143 -8.38 -4.76 -1.39
CA TRP A 143 -8.34 -3.35 -0.96
C TRP A 143 -6.92 -2.81 -0.75
N LEU A 144 -5.92 -3.69 -0.62
CA LEU A 144 -4.50 -3.35 -0.45
C LEU A 144 -3.75 -3.26 -1.77
N ARG A 145 -4.24 -3.91 -2.83
CA ARG A 145 -3.66 -3.83 -4.18
C ARG A 145 -3.51 -2.37 -4.62
N PRO A 146 -2.50 -2.05 -5.44
CA PRO A 146 -2.25 -0.67 -5.86
C PRO A 146 -3.45 -0.11 -6.62
N THR A 147 -3.81 1.14 -6.34
CA THR A 147 -4.80 1.88 -7.11
C THR A 147 -4.18 2.45 -8.39
N PRO A 148 -4.98 2.84 -9.39
CA PRO A 148 -4.44 3.45 -10.62
C PRO A 148 -3.52 4.63 -10.34
N SER A 149 -3.87 5.52 -9.39
CA SER A 149 -3.02 6.67 -9.08
C SER A 149 -1.67 6.29 -8.49
N GLN A 150 -1.57 5.18 -7.75
CA GLN A 150 -0.27 4.69 -7.26
C GLN A 150 0.62 4.18 -8.40
N ILE A 151 0.01 3.69 -9.49
CA ILE A 151 0.74 3.21 -10.68
C ILE A 151 1.17 4.35 -11.60
N PHE A 152 0.28 5.32 -11.84
CA PHE A 152 0.53 6.37 -12.83
C PHE A 152 1.22 7.61 -12.25
N ASN A 153 0.97 7.95 -10.97
CA ASN A 153 1.50 9.16 -10.35
C ASN A 153 2.66 8.86 -9.41
N ARG A 154 3.64 9.77 -9.39
CA ARG A 154 4.72 9.71 -8.40
C ARG A 154 4.22 10.23 -7.06
N HIS A 155 4.37 9.43 -6.00
CA HIS A 155 3.85 9.74 -4.67
C HIS A 155 4.80 9.25 -3.56
N ALA A 156 4.56 9.65 -2.31
CA ALA A 156 5.38 9.24 -1.16
C ALA A 156 5.12 7.77 -0.77
N ALA A 157 6.17 7.00 -0.46
CA ALA A 157 6.07 5.55 -0.25
C ALA A 157 5.15 5.15 0.93
N TRP A 158 5.07 5.97 1.98
CA TRP A 158 4.23 5.75 3.14
C TRP A 158 2.74 5.65 2.79
N LEU A 159 2.30 6.23 1.68
CA LEU A 159 0.92 6.18 1.23
C LEU A 159 0.48 4.77 0.85
N ASP A 160 1.40 3.94 0.35
CA ASP A 160 1.11 2.54 0.02
C ASP A 160 0.71 1.71 1.23
N THR A 161 1.05 2.20 2.43
CA THR A 161 0.80 1.51 3.70
C THR A 161 -0.58 1.80 4.28
N LEU A 162 -1.33 2.74 3.69
CA LEU A 162 -2.68 3.09 4.16
C LEU A 162 -3.67 2.00 3.78
N ALA A 163 -4.50 1.59 4.74
CA ALA A 163 -5.48 0.53 4.52
C ALA A 163 -6.68 0.94 3.65
N TRP A 164 -6.88 2.25 3.42
CA TRP A 164 -8.07 2.77 2.75
C TRP A 164 -7.76 3.11 1.27
N PRO A 165 -8.18 2.29 0.29
CA PRO A 165 -7.86 2.52 -1.12
C PRO A 165 -8.36 3.87 -1.65
N SER A 166 -9.55 4.34 -1.25
CA SER A 166 -10.06 5.65 -1.69
C SER A 166 -9.18 6.81 -1.18
N ALA A 167 -8.62 6.67 0.03
CA ALA A 167 -7.68 7.64 0.57
C ALA A 167 -6.38 7.63 -0.23
N ARG A 168 -5.81 6.44 -0.50
CA ARG A 168 -4.61 6.28 -1.33
C ARG A 168 -4.80 6.89 -2.72
N GLU A 169 -5.93 6.60 -3.37
CA GLU A 169 -6.25 7.10 -4.70
C GLU A 169 -6.31 8.64 -4.75
N ARG A 170 -7.03 9.27 -3.81
CA ARG A 170 -7.11 10.74 -3.73
C ARG A 170 -5.77 11.36 -3.41
N LEU A 171 -5.13 10.83 -2.38
CA LEU A 171 -3.85 11.32 -1.92
C LEU A 171 -2.86 11.25 -3.09
N CYS A 172 -2.67 10.11 -3.75
CA CYS A 172 -1.63 9.95 -4.78
C CYS A 172 -1.80 10.88 -6.00
N ARG A 173 -2.92 11.58 -6.13
CA ARG A 173 -3.16 12.64 -7.13
C ARG A 173 -2.84 14.05 -6.63
N ALA A 174 -2.67 14.23 -5.33
CA ALA A 174 -2.42 15.52 -4.70
C ALA A 174 -0.96 15.96 -4.94
N ASP A 175 -0.79 17.24 -5.30
CA ASP A 175 0.52 17.81 -5.61
C ASP A 175 1.43 18.00 -4.39
N LYS A 176 0.87 17.96 -3.16
CA LYS A 176 1.61 18.26 -1.91
C LYS A 176 1.27 17.33 -0.75
N TRP A 177 2.34 16.87 -0.10
CA TRP A 177 2.35 15.89 0.99
C TRP A 177 2.82 16.44 2.33
N GLU A 178 3.42 17.63 2.32
CA GLU A 178 4.14 18.19 3.46
C GLU A 178 3.27 18.21 4.73
N GLY A 179 3.76 17.56 5.79
CA GLY A 179 3.10 17.49 7.10
C GLY A 179 1.93 16.52 7.19
N LYS A 180 1.42 15.97 6.08
CA LYS A 180 0.32 14.99 6.10
C LYS A 180 0.79 13.65 6.69
N ASP A 181 2.05 13.28 6.49
CA ASP A 181 2.64 12.07 7.07
C ASP A 181 2.62 12.12 8.61
N VAL A 182 3.02 13.26 9.19
CA VAL A 182 3.02 13.47 10.64
C VAL A 182 1.60 13.45 11.20
N LEU A 183 0.67 14.09 10.50
CA LEU A 183 -0.73 14.15 10.90
C LEU A 183 -1.40 12.77 10.84
N VAL A 184 -1.22 12.05 9.73
CA VAL A 184 -1.76 10.69 9.56
C VAL A 184 -1.14 9.75 10.61
N ARG A 185 0.18 9.80 10.82
CA ARG A 185 0.85 9.01 11.86
C ARG A 185 0.26 9.28 13.25
N ARG A 186 0.08 10.56 13.61
CA ARG A 186 -0.50 10.95 14.91
C ARG A 186 -1.93 10.44 15.09
N ILE A 187 -2.75 10.48 14.04
CA ILE A 187 -4.13 10.00 14.10
C ILE A 187 -4.16 8.47 14.18
N CYS A 188 -3.32 7.80 13.40
CA CYS A 188 -3.16 6.34 13.47
C CYS A 188 -2.72 5.91 14.87
N GLU A 189 -1.69 6.55 15.45
CA GLU A 189 -1.21 6.25 16.82
C GLU A 189 -2.34 6.34 17.86
N LYS A 190 -3.23 7.33 17.71
CA LYS A 190 -4.28 7.59 18.69
C LYS A 190 -5.54 6.76 18.51
N THR A 191 -5.93 6.48 17.27
CA THR A 191 -7.30 6.08 16.95
C THR A 191 -7.41 4.89 16.00
N PHE A 192 -6.29 4.35 15.52
CA PHE A 192 -6.30 3.15 14.70
C PHE A 192 -6.76 1.95 15.52
N SER A 193 -7.71 1.19 14.96
CA SER A 193 -8.08 -0.12 15.48
C SER A 193 -8.47 -1.06 14.36
N VAL A 194 -8.19 -2.34 14.57
CA VAL A 194 -8.68 -3.43 13.72
C VAL A 194 -9.97 -4.07 14.24
N ASN A 195 -10.59 -3.51 15.28
CA ASN A 195 -11.85 -4.00 15.87
C ASN A 195 -11.83 -5.50 16.15
N TRP A 196 -10.73 -6.03 16.67
CA TRP A 196 -10.65 -7.43 17.06
C TRP A 196 -11.57 -7.69 18.26
N PRO A 197 -12.55 -8.61 18.16
CA PRO A 197 -13.57 -8.76 19.19
C PRO A 197 -13.18 -9.71 20.33
N TYR A 198 -12.02 -10.36 20.23
CA TYR A 198 -11.52 -11.35 21.20
C TYR A 198 -10.29 -10.83 21.95
N GLU A 199 -9.72 -11.65 22.84
CA GLU A 199 -8.54 -11.26 23.59
C GLU A 199 -7.33 -11.08 22.67
N ALA A 200 -6.40 -10.22 23.08
CA ALA A 200 -5.18 -9.97 22.30
C ALA A 200 -4.31 -11.22 22.16
N ALA A 201 -4.41 -12.18 23.09
CA ALA A 201 -3.71 -13.46 22.98
C ALA A 201 -4.27 -14.35 21.86
N ASP A 202 -5.57 -14.24 21.56
CA ASP A 202 -6.26 -15.10 20.59
C ASP A 202 -5.84 -14.84 19.13
N ILE A 203 -4.97 -13.86 18.90
CA ILE A 203 -4.37 -13.62 17.59
C ILE A 203 -3.30 -14.66 17.22
N PHE A 204 -2.86 -15.48 18.19
CA PHE A 204 -1.88 -16.54 17.99
C PHE A 204 -2.44 -17.92 18.31
N LEU A 205 -2.03 -18.92 17.53
CA LEU A 205 -2.20 -20.32 17.89
C LEU A 205 -1.07 -20.73 18.83
N HIS A 206 -1.46 -21.25 20.00
CA HIS A 206 -0.55 -21.69 21.06
C HIS A 206 -0.28 -23.21 21.01
N ASP A 207 -0.79 -23.90 19.99
CA ASP A 207 -0.78 -25.37 19.88
C ASP A 207 0.51 -25.95 19.27
N LYS A 208 1.38 -25.09 18.73
CA LYS A 208 2.63 -25.48 18.05
C LYS A 208 3.84 -25.06 18.84
N THR A 209 4.95 -25.75 18.61
CA THR A 209 6.29 -25.39 19.13
C THR A 209 6.73 -23.99 18.72
N GLU A 210 6.15 -23.45 17.63
CA GLU A 210 6.34 -22.08 17.17
C GLU A 210 4.99 -21.35 17.13
N PRO A 211 4.86 -20.15 17.74
CA PRO A 211 3.62 -19.38 17.69
C PRO A 211 3.32 -18.99 16.24
N SER A 212 2.13 -19.37 15.77
CA SER A 212 1.66 -19.06 14.41
C SER A 212 0.45 -18.13 14.45
N LEU A 213 0.23 -17.36 13.39
CA LEU A 213 -0.92 -16.47 13.31
C LEU A 213 -2.21 -17.28 13.32
N ASN A 214 -3.18 -16.88 14.15
CA ASN A 214 -4.50 -17.48 14.12
C ASN A 214 -5.17 -17.20 12.75
N PRO A 215 -5.57 -18.22 11.98
CA PRO A 215 -6.26 -18.04 10.70
C PRO A 215 -7.53 -17.19 10.80
N VAL A 216 -8.23 -17.24 11.94
CA VAL A 216 -9.40 -16.39 12.22
C VAL A 216 -8.99 -14.93 12.30
N PHE A 217 -7.88 -14.64 12.98
CA PHE A 217 -7.34 -13.29 13.05
C PHE A 217 -6.83 -12.82 11.69
N GLU A 218 -6.15 -13.67 10.94
CA GLU A 218 -5.72 -13.38 9.57
C GLU A 218 -6.92 -12.99 8.68
N GLN A 219 -7.96 -13.82 8.65
CA GLN A 219 -9.17 -13.52 7.86
C GLN A 219 -9.83 -12.22 8.31
N HIS A 220 -9.81 -11.93 9.62
CA HIS A 220 -10.35 -10.69 10.18
C HIS A 220 -9.58 -9.46 9.69
N ILE A 221 -8.25 -9.45 9.73
CA ILE A 221 -7.46 -8.31 9.26
C ILE A 221 -7.43 -8.20 7.73
N ARG A 222 -7.66 -9.30 7.00
CA ARG A 222 -7.84 -9.26 5.53
C ARG A 222 -9.16 -8.64 5.11
N ASN A 223 -10.12 -8.45 6.02
CA ASN A 223 -11.34 -7.70 5.75
C ASN A 223 -11.14 -6.20 6.08
N GLY A 224 -11.01 -5.37 5.05
CA GLY A 224 -10.78 -3.93 5.19
C GLY A 224 -11.87 -3.18 5.98
N LYS A 225 -13.07 -3.74 6.12
CA LYS A 225 -14.15 -3.16 6.94
C LYS A 225 -13.85 -3.17 8.44
N ASN A 226 -12.96 -4.06 8.87
CA ASN A 226 -12.53 -4.15 10.26
C ASN A 226 -11.50 -3.07 10.62
N TRP A 227 -10.93 -2.37 9.63
CA TRP A 227 -9.96 -1.30 9.85
C TRP A 227 -10.67 0.03 10.04
N THR A 228 -10.57 0.57 11.25
CA THR A 228 -11.16 1.86 11.59
C THR A 228 -10.11 2.84 12.05
N LEU A 229 -10.38 4.11 11.77
CA LEU A 229 -9.69 5.26 12.32
C LEU A 229 -10.71 6.18 12.96
N GLY A 230 -10.26 6.98 13.92
CA GLY A 230 -11.09 7.98 14.58
C GLY A 230 -11.64 8.99 13.59
N ARG A 231 -12.72 9.66 13.99
CA ARG A 231 -13.43 10.65 13.17
C ARG A 231 -12.54 11.79 12.65
N GLU A 232 -11.45 12.09 13.36
CA GLU A 232 -10.44 13.07 12.99
C GLU A 232 -9.80 12.83 11.62
N ILE A 233 -9.80 11.58 11.13
CA ILE A 233 -9.22 11.27 9.81
C ILE A 233 -10.12 11.72 8.65
N LYS A 234 -11.42 11.93 8.89
CA LYS A 234 -12.38 12.24 7.81
C LYS A 234 -12.03 13.54 7.12
N ASP A 235 -11.58 14.55 7.86
CA ASP A 235 -11.26 15.87 7.29
C ASP A 235 -9.97 15.87 6.45
N ILE A 236 -9.17 14.81 6.51
CA ILE A 236 -7.88 14.68 5.83
C ILE A 236 -7.96 13.69 4.68
N LEU A 237 -8.72 12.62 4.88
CA LEU A 237 -8.84 11.55 3.91
C LEU A 237 -10.09 11.66 3.05
N ILE A 238 -11.21 12.24 3.51
CA ILE A 238 -12.49 12.33 2.76
C ILE A 238 -12.64 13.71 2.13
#